data_AF-A0A4Q5S7U5-F1
#
_entry.id   AF-A0A4Q5S7U5-F1
#
_cell.length_a   1.000
_cell.length_b   1.000
_cell.length_c   1.000
_cell.angle_alpha   90.00
_cell.angle_beta   90.00
_cell.angle_gamma   90.00
#
_symmetry.space_group_name_H-M   'P 1'
#
loop_
_entity.id
_entity.type
_entity.pdbx_description
1 polymer ?
#
loop_
_entity_poly.entity_id
_entity_poly.type
_entity_poly.pdbx_seq_one_letter_code
_entity_poly.pdbx_strand_id
1 'polypeptide(L)'
;MKAVFLFLAMFSFADIHAQAFNSTGSGNHTLAPNDIDAAEETIAPPAPRVMSANLNPVEAILMEHEGSKLMFDQLPPVNSLTVHITDADGTELITRKLGAIRESVDIKKLKKGMHFVTIISENSATRKSFTLNID
;
A
#
# COMPACT_ATOMS: atom_id res chain seq x y z
N MET A 1 -2.77 24.50 -35.34
CA MET A 1 -3.70 24.45 -34.20
C MET A 1 -4.00 22.99 -33.92
N LYS A 2 -3.50 22.43 -32.81
CA LYS A 2 -3.76 21.05 -32.39
C LYS A 2 -4.23 21.08 -30.95
N ALA A 3 -5.38 20.47 -30.72
CA ALA A 3 -6.19 20.61 -29.52
C ALA A 3 -5.51 20.00 -28.29
N VAL A 4 -5.57 20.75 -27.19
CA VAL A 4 -5.26 20.31 -25.84
C VAL A 4 -6.52 19.61 -25.31
N PHE A 5 -6.44 18.31 -25.04
CA PHE A 5 -7.48 17.60 -24.32
C PHE A 5 -7.23 17.74 -22.82
N LEU A 6 -8.03 18.59 -22.18
CA LEU A 6 -8.09 18.73 -20.73
C LEU A 6 -9.09 17.68 -20.21
N PHE A 7 -8.62 16.70 -19.44
CA PHE A 7 -9.52 15.75 -18.77
C PHE A 7 -9.73 16.20 -17.32
N LEU A 8 -10.92 16.73 -17.04
CA LEU A 8 -11.36 17.14 -15.71
C LEU A 8 -12.09 15.96 -15.07
N ALA A 9 -11.46 15.28 -14.11
CA ALA A 9 -12.12 14.23 -13.34
C ALA A 9 -12.65 14.82 -12.03
N MET A 10 -13.96 15.03 -11.97
CA MET A 10 -14.73 15.26 -10.75
C MET A 10 -14.89 13.92 -10.01
N PHE A 11 -14.46 13.83 -8.76
CA PHE A 11 -14.86 12.73 -7.88
C PHE A 11 -15.27 13.23 -6.50
N SER A 12 -16.46 12.75 -6.11
CA SER A 12 -17.21 13.06 -4.90
C SER A 12 -16.52 12.54 -3.65
N PHE A 13 -16.61 13.34 -2.57
CA PHE A 13 -16.38 12.84 -1.22
C PHE A 13 -17.47 11.83 -0.86
N ALA A 14 -17.08 10.72 -0.24
CA ALA A 14 -17.97 9.90 0.57
C ALA A 14 -17.24 9.56 1.86
N ASP A 15 -17.70 10.19 2.93
CA ASP A 15 -17.26 9.98 4.31
C ASP A 15 -17.63 8.56 4.80
N ILE A 16 -16.73 8.03 5.63
CA ILE A 16 -16.90 7.17 6.82
C ILE A 16 -17.71 5.86 6.65
N HIS A 17 -17.13 4.74 7.13
CA HIS A 17 -17.65 3.93 8.24
C HIS A 17 -16.62 2.86 8.59
N ALA A 18 -15.88 3.10 9.67
CA ALA A 18 -15.20 2.05 10.41
C ALA A 18 -16.25 1.23 11.16
N GLN A 19 -16.27 -0.09 10.99
CA GLN A 19 -16.90 -0.99 11.95
C GLN A 19 -15.93 -2.13 12.27
N ALA A 20 -15.24 -1.97 13.38
CA ALA A 20 -14.65 -3.09 14.10
C ALA A 20 -15.78 -3.83 14.83
N PHE A 21 -15.86 -5.15 14.65
CA PHE A 21 -16.59 -6.00 15.59
C PHE A 21 -15.66 -7.11 16.06
N ASN A 22 -15.20 -6.96 17.29
CA ASN A 22 -14.77 -8.07 18.13
C ASN A 22 -15.57 -7.97 19.43
N SER A 23 -16.46 -8.93 19.70
CA SER A 23 -16.52 -9.57 21.01
C SER A 23 -17.53 -10.71 21.01
N THR A 24 -16.97 -11.86 21.37
CA THR A 24 -17.56 -13.08 21.94
C THR A 24 -18.52 -12.85 23.12
N GLY A 25 -19.49 -13.76 23.27
CA GLY A 25 -20.27 -14.02 24.51
C GLY A 25 -21.69 -14.49 24.20
N SER A 26 -21.98 -15.80 24.13
CA SER A 26 -22.28 -16.74 25.24
C SER A 26 -23.54 -16.41 26.03
N GLY A 27 -24.56 -17.28 25.93
CA GLY A 27 -25.76 -17.25 26.78
C GLY A 27 -26.83 -18.23 26.30
N ASN A 28 -27.17 -19.19 27.14
CA ASN A 28 -27.83 -20.46 26.83
C ASN A 28 -29.36 -20.43 27.09
N HIS A 29 -30.12 -21.13 26.24
CA HIS A 29 -31.33 -21.95 26.51
C HIS A 29 -32.68 -21.32 26.99
N THR A 30 -33.76 -21.57 26.23
CA THR A 30 -35.11 -21.99 26.72
C THR A 30 -35.89 -22.67 25.59
N LEU A 31 -36.38 -23.89 25.83
CA LEU A 31 -37.20 -24.70 24.91
C LEU A 31 -38.68 -24.38 25.10
N ALA A 32 -39.41 -24.12 24.00
CA ALA A 32 -40.83 -24.46 23.87
C ALA A 32 -41.18 -24.64 22.38
N PRO A 33 -41.94 -25.70 22.01
CA PRO A 33 -42.26 -26.02 20.62
C PRO A 33 -43.55 -25.29 20.22
N ASN A 34 -43.53 -24.53 19.13
CA ASN A 34 -44.75 -24.14 18.42
C ASN A 34 -44.49 -24.14 16.92
N ASP A 35 -45.24 -25.00 16.24
CA ASP A 35 -45.78 -24.87 14.89
C ASP A 35 -44.79 -24.59 13.74
N ILE A 36 -44.41 -25.68 13.07
CA ILE A 36 -43.76 -25.66 11.75
C ILE A 36 -44.84 -25.37 10.71
N ASP A 37 -44.97 -24.10 10.31
CA ASP A 37 -45.50 -23.75 8.98
C ASP A 37 -44.30 -23.48 8.08
N ALA A 38 -43.93 -24.47 7.29
CA ALA A 38 -42.75 -24.44 6.43
C ALA A 38 -43.08 -23.66 5.14
N ALA A 39 -43.03 -22.33 5.21
CA ALA A 39 -42.75 -21.54 4.03
C ALA A 39 -41.26 -21.73 3.70
N GLU A 40 -40.94 -22.52 2.67
CA GLU A 40 -39.59 -22.60 2.10
C GLU A 40 -39.22 -21.23 1.51
N GLU A 41 -38.70 -20.33 2.34
CA GLU A 41 -37.99 -19.16 1.87
C GLU A 41 -36.75 -19.67 1.14
N THR A 42 -36.78 -19.59 -0.19
CA THR A 42 -35.63 -19.98 -1.04
C THR A 42 -34.50 -19.01 -0.76
N ILE A 43 -33.61 -19.38 0.17
CA ILE A 43 -32.41 -18.61 0.47
C ILE A 43 -31.48 -18.72 -0.74
N ALA A 44 -31.42 -17.66 -1.55
CA ALA A 44 -30.45 -17.59 -2.64
C ALA A 44 -29.03 -17.78 -2.07
N PRO A 45 -28.16 -18.59 -2.70
CA PRO A 45 -26.80 -18.78 -2.21
C PRO A 45 -26.11 -17.41 -2.14
N PRO A 46 -25.38 -17.09 -1.06
CA PRO A 46 -24.71 -15.81 -0.94
C PRO A 46 -23.74 -15.66 -2.11
N ALA A 47 -23.87 -14.56 -2.85
CA ALA A 47 -22.96 -14.24 -3.95
C ALA A 47 -21.51 -14.32 -3.44
N PRO A 48 -20.57 -14.89 -4.22
CA PRO A 48 -19.17 -14.99 -3.81
C PRO A 48 -18.64 -13.59 -3.53
N ARG A 49 -18.26 -13.35 -2.27
CA ARG A 49 -17.60 -12.10 -1.87
C ARG A 49 -16.17 -12.15 -2.40
N VAL A 50 -15.96 -11.55 -3.58
CA VAL A 50 -14.60 -11.35 -4.11
C VAL A 50 -13.97 -10.20 -3.34
N MET A 51 -13.12 -10.52 -2.38
CA MET A 51 -12.34 -9.53 -1.65
C MET A 51 -11.18 -9.08 -2.55
N SER A 52 -11.37 -7.99 -3.30
CA SER A 52 -10.32 -7.39 -4.11
C SER A 52 -9.45 -6.51 -3.20
N ALA A 53 -8.35 -7.07 -2.69
CA ALA A 53 -7.30 -6.28 -2.06
C ALA A 53 -6.44 -5.63 -3.15
N ASN A 54 -6.89 -4.52 -3.73
CA ASN A 54 -6.07 -3.68 -4.62
C ASN A 54 -5.07 -2.85 -3.81
N LEU A 55 -4.24 -3.48 -2.99
CA LEU A 55 -3.15 -2.80 -2.32
C LEU A 55 -1.95 -2.80 -3.26
N ASN A 56 -1.60 -1.62 -3.79
CA ASN A 56 -0.33 -1.44 -4.49
C ASN A 56 0.79 -1.72 -3.48
N PRO A 57 1.55 -2.81 -3.65
CA PRO A 57 2.46 -3.29 -2.62
C PRO A 57 3.60 -2.31 -2.32
N VAL A 58 3.91 -1.40 -3.26
CA VAL A 58 4.94 -0.38 -3.09
C VAL A 58 4.47 0.76 -2.18
N GLU A 59 3.16 1.01 -2.04
CA GLU A 59 2.61 2.07 -1.19
C GLU A 59 2.82 1.82 0.30
N ALA A 60 2.93 0.55 0.72
CA ALA A 60 3.18 0.18 2.11
C ALA A 60 4.64 0.40 2.55
N ILE A 61 5.59 0.56 1.61
CA ILE A 61 7.02 0.61 1.96
C ILE A 61 7.33 1.78 2.88
N LEU A 62 8.00 1.51 4.00
CA LEU A 62 8.48 2.55 4.91
C LEU A 62 9.95 2.83 4.65
N MET A 63 10.35 4.10 4.80
CA MET A 63 11.74 4.52 4.72
C MET A 63 12.11 5.24 6.00
N GLU A 64 13.17 4.78 6.64
CA GLU A 64 13.75 5.40 7.83
C GLU A 64 15.20 5.81 7.56
N HIS A 65 15.64 6.90 8.18
CA HIS A 65 17.00 7.39 8.06
C HIS A 65 17.71 7.23 9.41
N GLU A 66 18.75 6.37 9.43
CA GLU A 66 19.55 6.11 10.64
C GLU A 66 21.02 6.40 10.36
N GLY A 67 21.46 7.59 10.78
CA GLY A 67 22.85 8.04 10.70
C GLY A 67 23.34 8.20 9.27
N SER A 68 23.87 7.11 8.70
CA SER A 68 24.43 7.09 7.34
C SER A 68 23.85 5.99 6.46
N LYS A 69 22.69 5.47 6.87
CA LYS A 69 21.94 4.44 6.16
C LYS A 69 20.49 4.87 5.98
N LEU A 70 19.94 4.55 4.82
CA LEU A 70 18.50 4.48 4.62
C LEU A 70 18.05 3.05 4.82
N MET A 71 17.10 2.86 5.71
CA MET A 71 16.44 1.58 5.98
C MET A 71 15.11 1.54 5.24
N PHE A 72 14.85 0.44 4.55
CA PHE A 72 13.60 0.20 3.87
C PHE A 72 12.90 -1.01 4.49
N ASP A 73 11.64 -0.82 4.88
CA ASP A 73 10.82 -1.80 5.57
C ASP A 73 9.53 -2.10 4.78
N GLN A 74 8.94 -3.26 5.08
CA GLN A 74 7.73 -3.75 4.40
C GLN A 74 7.90 -3.86 2.88
N LEU A 75 9.12 -4.19 2.44
CA LEU A 75 9.39 -4.41 1.03
C LEU A 75 8.60 -5.64 0.58
N PRO A 76 7.75 -5.53 -0.45
CA PRO A 76 6.97 -6.66 -0.89
C PRO A 76 7.88 -7.78 -1.41
N PRO A 77 7.49 -9.05 -1.21
CA PRO A 77 8.30 -10.20 -1.59
C PRO A 77 8.42 -10.39 -3.11
N VAL A 78 7.78 -9.52 -3.91
CA VAL A 78 7.88 -9.57 -5.37
C VAL A 78 9.23 -9.06 -5.84
N ASN A 79 9.94 -9.97 -6.50
CA ASN A 79 11.22 -9.78 -7.15
C ASN A 79 11.23 -8.49 -7.98
N SER A 80 12.34 -7.75 -7.89
CA SER A 80 12.70 -6.54 -8.65
C SER A 80 12.11 -5.21 -8.18
N LEU A 81 12.40 -4.85 -6.93
CA LEU A 81 12.39 -3.44 -6.54
C LEU A 81 13.77 -2.84 -6.80
N THR A 82 13.80 -1.68 -7.44
CA THR A 82 15.03 -0.91 -7.61
C THR A 82 14.85 0.46 -6.97
N VAL A 83 15.78 0.81 -6.09
CA VAL A 83 15.86 2.15 -5.50
C VAL A 83 16.81 3.01 -6.32
N HIS A 84 16.36 4.21 -6.64
CA HIS A 84 17.10 5.28 -7.30
C HIS A 84 17.19 6.45 -6.33
N ILE A 85 18.39 6.98 -6.12
CA ILE A 85 18.61 8.21 -5.36
C ILE A 85 19.19 9.24 -6.30
N THR A 86 18.50 10.37 -6.40
CA THR A 86 18.85 11.49 -7.26
C THR A 86 19.10 12.74 -6.42
N ASP A 87 19.97 13.63 -6.90
CA ASP A 87 20.10 14.97 -6.31
C ASP A 87 18.97 15.91 -6.75
N ALA A 88 19.02 17.15 -6.26
CA ALA A 88 18.04 18.19 -6.59
C ALA A 88 17.98 18.56 -8.10
N ASP A 89 19.06 18.31 -8.83
CA ASP A 89 19.16 18.55 -10.28
C ASP A 89 18.67 17.35 -11.11
N GLY A 90 18.31 16.25 -10.44
CA GLY A 90 17.86 15.01 -11.07
C GLY A 90 18.99 14.07 -11.50
N THR A 91 20.24 14.32 -11.09
CA THR A 91 21.37 13.43 -11.37
C THR A 91 21.27 12.17 -10.53
N GLU A 92 21.36 11.00 -11.16
CA GLU A 92 21.35 9.72 -10.46
C GLU A 92 22.67 9.49 -9.72
N LEU A 93 22.61 9.35 -8.40
CA LEU A 93 23.75 9.13 -7.52
C LEU A 93 23.88 7.67 -7.08
N ILE A 94 22.76 7.00 -6.82
CA ILE A 94 22.72 5.60 -6.38
C ILE A 94 21.57 4.88 -7.09
N THR A 95 21.88 3.69 -7.63
CA THR A 95 20.89 2.74 -8.13
C THR A 95 21.17 1.36 -7.55
N ARG A 96 20.17 0.73 -6.92
CA ARG A 96 20.35 -0.57 -6.27
C ARG A 96 19.08 -1.41 -6.29
N LYS A 97 19.24 -2.70 -6.57
CA LYS A 97 18.15 -3.69 -6.41
C LYS A 97 17.97 -4.05 -4.93
N LEU A 98 16.72 -4.13 -4.50
CA LEU A 98 16.30 -4.58 -3.17
C LEU A 98 15.78 -6.01 -3.30
N GLY A 99 16.34 -6.94 -2.52
CA GLY A 99 16.04 -8.37 -2.64
C GLY A 99 15.39 -9.00 -1.40
N ALA A 100 15.41 -8.29 -0.27
CA ALA A 100 14.84 -8.76 0.99
C ALA A 100 13.67 -7.88 1.45
N ILE A 101 12.87 -8.40 2.37
CA ILE A 101 11.73 -7.70 3.00
C ILE A 101 12.19 -6.45 3.78
N ARG A 102 13.47 -6.45 4.20
CA ARG A 102 14.16 -5.33 4.84
C ARG A 102 15.54 -5.17 4.22
N GLU A 103 15.87 -3.95 3.81
CA GLU A 103 17.15 -3.65 3.16
C GLU A 103 17.70 -2.31 3.65
N SER A 104 19.00 -2.13 3.49
CA SER A 104 19.67 -0.87 3.83
C SER A 104 20.58 -0.38 2.72
N VAL A 105 20.58 0.93 2.50
CA VAL A 105 21.45 1.62 1.53
C VAL A 105 22.35 2.59 2.26
N ASP A 106 23.66 2.46 2.09
CA ASP A 106 24.65 3.38 2.66
C ASP A 106 24.64 4.69 1.85
N ILE A 107 24.52 5.81 2.55
CA ILE A 107 24.43 7.16 1.97
C ILE A 107 25.58 8.08 2.40
N LYS A 108 26.67 7.54 2.98
CA LYS A 108 27.84 8.34 3.44
C LYS A 108 28.47 9.22 2.37
N LYS A 109 28.36 8.82 1.10
CA LYS A 109 28.95 9.52 -0.04
C LYS A 109 28.02 10.59 -0.63
N LEU A 110 26.77 10.66 -0.18
CA LEU A 110 25.86 11.71 -0.60
C LEU A 110 26.31 13.03 0.01
N LYS A 111 26.21 14.10 -0.77
CA LYS A 111 26.51 15.45 -0.27
C LYS A 111 25.40 15.89 0.67
N LYS A 112 25.65 16.92 1.46
CA LYS A 112 24.58 17.59 2.21
C LYS A 112 23.59 18.23 1.25
N GLY A 113 22.32 18.26 1.65
CA GLY A 113 21.21 18.85 0.89
C GLY A 113 20.12 17.86 0.50
N MET A 114 19.26 18.31 -0.41
CA MET A 114 18.05 17.62 -0.82
C MET A 114 18.34 16.53 -1.86
N HIS A 115 17.76 15.35 -1.62
CA HIS A 115 17.81 14.20 -2.49
C HIS A 115 16.40 13.61 -2.64
N PHE A 116 16.15 12.97 -3.78
CA PHE A 116 14.90 12.25 -4.03
C PHE A 116 15.19 10.76 -4.13
N VAL A 117 14.51 9.98 -3.29
CA VAL A 117 14.62 8.53 -3.24
C VAL A 117 13.38 7.95 -3.89
N THR A 118 13.53 7.21 -4.99
CA THR A 118 12.42 6.60 -5.72
C THR A 118 12.61 5.09 -5.77
N ILE A 119 11.62 4.35 -5.30
CA ILE A 119 11.55 2.89 -5.42
C ILE A 119 10.61 2.56 -6.56
N ILE A 120 11.06 1.75 -7.50
CA ILE A 120 10.31 1.32 -8.68
C ILE A 120 10.18 -0.20 -8.65
N SER A 121 8.96 -0.71 -8.86
CA SER A 121 8.75 -2.12 -9.15
C SER A 121 8.93 -2.37 -10.65
N GLU A 122 9.95 -3.14 -11.04
CA GLU A 122 10.24 -3.41 -12.46
C GLU A 122 9.08 -4.18 -13.14
N ASN A 123 8.26 -4.88 -12.37
CA ASN A 123 7.16 -5.72 -12.87
C ASN A 123 5.80 -5.04 -12.94
N SER A 124 5.60 -3.88 -12.31
CA SER A 124 4.25 -3.29 -12.18
C SER A 124 4.15 -1.81 -12.54
N ALA A 125 5.25 -1.18 -12.99
CA ALA A 125 5.33 0.26 -13.26
C ALA A 125 4.90 1.15 -12.07
N THR A 126 4.74 0.56 -10.89
CA THR A 126 4.42 1.26 -9.65
C THR A 126 5.69 1.84 -9.06
N ARG A 127 5.56 3.02 -8.46
CA ARG A 127 6.66 3.72 -7.82
C ARG A 127 6.22 4.36 -6.51
N LYS A 128 7.17 4.49 -5.59
CA LYS A 128 7.02 5.32 -4.40
C LYS A 128 8.24 6.22 -4.26
N SER A 129 7.99 7.48 -3.94
CA SER A 129 9.04 8.49 -3.81
C SER A 129 9.06 9.06 -2.40
N PHE A 130 10.26 9.37 -1.93
CA PHE A 130 10.53 10.02 -0.66
C PHE A 130 11.49 11.18 -0.90
N THR A 131 11.43 12.17 -0.02
CA THR A 131 12.41 13.26 0.03
C THR A 131 13.35 13.00 1.20
N LEU A 132 14.64 13.11 0.95
CA LEU A 132 15.69 13.01 1.95
C LEU A 132 16.45 14.34 2.00
N ASN A 133 16.54 14.94 3.18
CA ASN A 133 17.44 16.06 3.41
C ASN A 133 18.57 15.62 4.34
N ILE A 134 19.82 15.81 3.90
CA ILE A 134 21.02 15.46 4.68
C ILE A 134 21.65 16.74 5.20
N ASP A 135 21.68 16.90 6.52
CA ASP A 135 22.16 18.10 7.22
C ASP A 135 23.67 18.10 7.57
#